data_AF-A0A2N2Y5J8-F1
#
_entry.id   AF-A0A2N2Y5J8-F1
#
_cell.length_a   1.000
_cell.length_b   1.000
_cell.length_c   1.000
_cell.angle_alpha   90.00
_cell.angle_beta   90.00
_cell.angle_gamma   90.00
#
_symmetry.space_group_name_H-M   'P 1'
#
loop_
_entity.id
_entity.type
_entity.pdbx_description
1 polymer ?
#
loop_
_entity_poly.entity_id
_entity_poly.type
_entity_poly.pdbx_seq_one_letter_code
_entity_poly.pdbx_strand_id
1 'polypeptide(L)'
;ISGPIQSLYDAYSKEGRQKRKLKELLTIDELEMIRLKRYNPQVVMMLTGITDAESIRRFMQFCYISNYQLLKSNDYELYVTILNCYREFDKIN
;
A
#
# COMPACT_ATOMS: atom_id res chain seq x y z
N ILE A 1 21.75 8.36 -40.86
CA ILE A 1 21.01 9.62 -41.15
C ILE A 1 19.81 9.64 -40.22
N SER A 2 19.87 10.45 -39.16
CA SER A 2 18.73 10.68 -38.26
C SER A 2 17.80 11.68 -38.94
N GLY A 3 16.71 11.18 -39.54
CA GLY A 3 15.73 12.02 -40.21
C GLY A 3 14.73 12.65 -39.22
N PRO A 4 14.11 13.80 -39.55
CA PRO A 4 13.18 14.52 -38.68
C PRO A 4 11.97 13.68 -38.24
N ILE A 5 11.56 12.70 -39.05
CA ILE A 5 10.46 11.77 -38.74
C ILE A 5 10.85 10.81 -37.60
N GLN A 6 12.09 10.32 -37.57
CA GLN A 6 12.58 9.42 -36.52
C GLN A 6 12.66 10.15 -35.17
N SER A 7 13.09 11.41 -35.18
CA SER A 7 13.16 12.25 -33.97
C SER A 7 11.77 12.54 -33.38
N LEU A 8 10.76 12.76 -34.23
CA LEU A 8 9.36 12.92 -33.80
C LEU A 8 8.80 11.63 -33.19
N TYR A 9 9.05 10.48 -33.83
CA TYR A 9 8.65 9.18 -33.31
C TYR A 9 9.29 8.86 -31.95
N ASP A 10 10.59 9.12 -31.80
CA ASP A 10 11.32 8.90 -30.55
C ASP A 10 10.83 9.83 -29.42
N ALA A 11 10.53 11.10 -29.74
CA ALA A 11 9.96 12.05 -28.79
C ALA A 11 8.56 11.61 -28.32
N TYR A 12 7.67 11.24 -29.25
CA TYR A 12 6.34 10.73 -28.92
C TYR A 12 6.40 9.41 -28.13
N SER A 13 7.32 8.52 -28.48
CA SER A 13 7.57 7.27 -27.76
C SER A 13 8.11 7.51 -26.34
N LYS A 14 8.99 8.50 -26.15
CA LYS A 14 9.47 8.93 -24.83
C LYS A 14 8.35 9.56 -24.00
N GLU A 15 7.55 10.44 -24.59
CA GLU A 15 6.41 11.08 -23.93
C GLU A 15 5.37 10.05 -23.49
N GLY A 16 5.02 9.09 -24.35
CA GLY A 16 4.11 7.99 -24.01
C GLY A 16 4.63 7.12 -22.87
N ARG A 17 5.93 6.80 -22.85
CA ARG A 17 6.56 6.07 -21.74
C ARG A 17 6.53 6.87 -20.43
N GLN A 18 6.84 8.17 -20.49
CA GLN A 18 6.82 9.05 -19.33
C GLN A 18 5.42 9.19 -18.75
N LYS A 19 4.38 9.34 -19.59
CA LYS A 19 2.98 9.39 -19.13
C LYS A 19 2.54 8.10 -18.45
N ARG A 20 2.94 6.92 -18.98
CA ARG A 20 2.64 5.62 -18.35
C ARG A 20 3.32 5.51 -16.99
N LYS A 21 4.59 5.86 -16.89
CA LYS A 21 5.35 5.82 -15.63
C LYS A 21 4.81 6.81 -14.60
N LEU A 22 4.41 8.02 -15.03
CA LEU A 22 3.75 8.98 -14.16
C LEU A 22 2.42 8.44 -13.62
N LYS A 23 1.59 7.83 -14.49
CA LYS A 23 0.33 7.22 -14.08
C LYS A 23 0.56 6.09 -13.06
N GLU A 24 1.56 5.24 -13.29
CA GLU A 24 1.94 4.17 -12.37
C GLU A 24 2.35 4.72 -10.99
N LEU A 25 3.20 5.75 -10.95
CA LEU A 25 3.59 6.41 -9.70
C LEU A 25 2.39 7.00 -8.96
N LEU A 26 1.51 7.71 -9.66
CA LEU A 26 0.29 8.27 -9.06
C LEU A 26 -0.61 7.16 -8.48
N THR A 27 -0.75 6.02 -9.18
CA THR A 27 -1.52 4.89 -8.65
C THR A 27 -0.86 4.27 -7.41
N ILE A 28 0.48 4.23 -7.33
CA ILE A 28 1.18 3.75 -6.14
C ILE A 28 0.93 4.71 -4.97
N ASP A 29 1.03 6.02 -5.20
CA ASP A 29 0.80 7.04 -4.17
C ASP A 29 -0.64 7.00 -3.63
N GLU A 30 -1.64 6.84 -4.52
CA GLU A 30 -3.04 6.68 -4.15
C GLU A 30 -3.27 5.44 -3.26
N LEU A 31 -2.64 4.32 -3.62
CA LEU A 31 -2.74 3.07 -2.86
C LEU A 31 -2.07 3.18 -1.49
N GLU A 32 -0.92 3.85 -1.39
CA GLU A 32 -0.24 4.14 -0.13
C GLU A 32 -1.10 5.04 0.76
N MET A 33 -1.75 6.08 0.20
CA MET A 33 -2.66 6.91 0.98
C MET A 33 -3.86 6.13 1.53
N ILE A 34 -4.44 5.22 0.75
CA ILE A 34 -5.55 4.37 1.21
C ILE A 34 -5.07 3.43 2.33
N ARG A 35 -3.89 2.83 2.17
CA ARG A 35 -3.25 2.01 3.20
C ARG A 35 -3.06 2.80 4.49
N LEU A 36 -2.42 3.97 4.43
CA LEU A 36 -2.18 4.82 5.59
C LEU A 36 -3.47 5.31 6.26
N LYS A 37 -4.59 5.38 5.55
CA LYS A 37 -5.89 5.74 6.15
C LYS A 37 -6.57 4.56 6.84
N ARG A 38 -6.55 3.37 6.23
CA ARG A 38 -7.34 2.21 6.70
C ARG A 38 -6.56 1.25 7.59
N TYR A 39 -5.25 1.13 7.39
CA TYR A 39 -4.36 0.26 8.15
C TYR A 39 -3.10 0.99 8.57
N ASN A 40 -3.17 1.61 9.76
CA ASN A 40 -2.13 2.46 10.33
C ASN A 40 -1.96 2.19 11.83
N PRO A 41 -0.90 2.73 12.46
CA PRO A 41 -0.62 2.52 13.88
C PRO A 41 -1.78 2.86 14.82
N GLN A 42 -2.57 3.89 14.52
CA GLN A 42 -3.70 4.31 15.37
C GLN A 42 -4.84 3.30 15.33
N VAL A 43 -5.18 2.78 14.14
CA VAL A 43 -6.18 1.72 13.96
C VAL A 43 -5.73 0.44 14.68
N VAL A 44 -4.45 0.08 14.54
CA VAL A 44 -3.86 -1.08 15.23
C VAL A 44 -4.02 -0.91 16.74
N MET A 45 -3.53 0.19 17.31
CA MET A 45 -3.62 0.49 18.73
C MET A 45 -5.06 0.42 19.26
N MET A 46 -6.02 0.99 18.51
CA MET A 46 -7.43 0.98 18.91
C MET A 46 -8.05 -0.42 18.90
N LEU A 47 -7.66 -1.29 17.96
CA LEU A 47 -8.22 -2.64 17.84
C LEU A 47 -7.54 -3.66 18.75
N THR A 48 -6.23 -3.56 18.93
CA THR A 48 -5.43 -4.57 19.65
C THR A 48 -5.06 -4.13 21.06
N GLY A 49 -5.12 -2.84 21.37
CA GLY A 49 -4.65 -2.29 22.64
C GLY A 49 -3.13 -2.17 22.76
N ILE A 50 -2.35 -2.50 21.71
CA ILE A 50 -0.89 -2.30 21.72
C ILE A 50 -0.60 -0.80 21.77
N THR A 51 0.08 -0.34 22.81
CA THR A 51 0.41 1.08 23.00
C THR A 51 1.84 1.43 22.63
N ASP A 52 2.75 0.46 22.63
CA ASP A 52 4.17 0.72 22.36
C ASP A 52 4.47 0.71 20.85
N ALA A 53 5.22 1.72 20.40
CA ALA A 53 5.43 1.95 18.97
C ALA A 53 6.23 0.83 18.28
N GLU A 54 7.16 0.19 18.99
CA GLU A 54 7.98 -0.89 18.43
C GLU A 54 7.16 -2.18 18.23
N SER A 55 6.29 -2.54 19.17
CA SER A 55 5.37 -3.67 19.03
C SER A 55 4.31 -3.39 17.97
N ILE A 56 3.80 -2.17 17.84
CA ILE A 56 2.93 -1.80 16.72
C ILE A 56 3.68 -2.01 15.39
N ARG A 57 4.93 -1.54 15.29
CA ARG A 57 5.76 -1.71 14.09
C ARG A 57 5.99 -3.19 13.79
N ARG A 58 6.35 -4.00 14.79
CA ARG A 58 6.53 -5.45 14.64
C ARG A 58 5.24 -6.16 14.24
N PHE A 59 4.12 -5.79 14.86
CA PHE A 59 2.80 -6.31 14.50
C PHE A 59 2.46 -5.99 13.05
N MET A 60 2.63 -4.74 12.61
CA MET A 60 2.33 -4.35 11.22
C MET A 60 3.26 -5.01 10.20
N GLN A 61 4.50 -5.35 10.59
CA GLN A 61 5.42 -6.13 9.77
C GLN A 61 5.00 -7.61 9.68
N PHE A 62 4.56 -8.20 10.78
CA PHE A 62 4.04 -9.57 10.82
C PHE A 62 2.72 -9.69 10.06
N CYS A 63 1.80 -8.78 10.34
CA CYS A 63 0.49 -8.71 9.73
C CYS A 63 0.50 -7.86 8.47
N TYR A 64 1.13 -8.37 7.41
CA TYR A 64 1.09 -7.72 6.11
C TYR A 64 -0.29 -7.89 5.47
N ILE A 65 -0.97 -6.77 5.23
CA ILE A 65 -2.22 -6.73 4.45
C ILE A 65 -1.92 -6.09 3.09
N SER A 66 -2.21 -6.82 2.02
CA SER A 66 -1.95 -6.36 0.66
C SER A 66 -2.87 -5.18 0.27
N ASN A 67 -2.41 -4.32 -0.63
CA ASN A 67 -3.23 -3.20 -1.13
C ASN A 67 -4.53 -3.69 -1.80
N TYR A 68 -4.48 -4.83 -2.50
CA TYR A 68 -5.66 -5.46 -3.07
C TYR A 68 -6.71 -5.81 -2.01
N GLN A 69 -6.27 -6.41 -0.90
CA GLN A 69 -7.16 -6.76 0.20
C GLN A 69 -7.69 -5.52 0.93
N LEU A 70 -6.85 -4.49 1.12
CA LEU A 70 -7.26 -3.21 1.68
C LEU A 70 -8.28 -2.47 0.81
N LEU A 71 -8.30 -2.68 -0.51
CA LEU A 71 -9.31 -2.10 -1.40
C LEU A 71 -10.60 -2.92 -1.42
N LYS A 72 -10.48 -4.25 -1.38
CA LYS A 72 -11.61 -5.16 -1.53
C LYS A 72 -12.45 -5.28 -0.26
N SER A 73 -11.81 -5.27 0.90
CA SER A 73 -12.49 -5.49 2.19
C SER A 73 -13.24 -4.25 2.65
N ASN A 74 -14.45 -4.45 3.19
CA ASN A 74 -15.11 -3.44 4.01
C ASN A 74 -14.41 -3.31 5.37
N ASP A 75 -14.78 -2.28 6.15
CA ASP A 75 -14.11 -2.00 7.43
C ASP A 75 -14.25 -3.15 8.44
N TYR A 76 -15.42 -3.78 8.50
CA TYR A 76 -15.65 -4.92 9.39
C TYR A 76 -14.72 -6.10 9.07
N GLU A 77 -14.65 -6.51 7.80
CA GLU A 77 -13.76 -7.58 7.34
C GLU A 77 -12.29 -7.26 7.59
N LEU A 78 -11.90 -6.00 7.39
CA LEU A 78 -10.54 -5.54 7.66
C LEU A 78 -10.23 -5.64 9.16
N TYR A 79 -11.14 -5.21 10.03
CA TYR A 79 -10.94 -5.26 11.47
C TYR A 79 -10.89 -6.70 11.99
N VAL A 80 -11.76 -7.57 11.48
CA VAL A 80 -11.70 -9.01 11.77
C VAL A 80 -10.35 -9.60 11.34
N THR A 81 -9.83 -9.21 10.18
CA THR A 81 -8.52 -9.63 9.69
C THR A 81 -7.41 -9.19 10.65
N ILE A 82 -7.41 -7.93 11.08
CA ILE A 82 -6.43 -7.38 12.02
C ILE A 82 -6.48 -8.12 13.36
N LEU A 83 -7.67 -8.34 13.92
CA LEU A 83 -7.86 -9.04 15.19
C LEU A 83 -7.43 -10.52 15.11
N ASN A 84 -7.70 -11.20 14.00
CA ASN A 84 -7.23 -12.57 13.80
C ASN A 84 -5.71 -12.62 13.71
N CYS A 85 -5.09 -11.70 12.97
CA CYS A 85 -3.63 -11.53 12.95
C CYS A 85 -3.06 -11.31 14.34
N TYR A 86 -3.72 -10.49 15.16
CA TYR A 86 -3.29 -10.18 16.52
C TYR A 86 -3.30 -11.41 17.41
N ARG A 87 -4.35 -12.25 17.31
CA ARG A 87 -4.38 -13.54 18.01
C ARG A 87 -3.23 -14.48 17.62
N GLU A 88 -2.79 -14.46 16.37
CA GLU A 88 -1.64 -15.27 15.96
C GLU A 88 -0.31 -14.65 16.38
N PHE A 89 -0.21 -13.32 16.37
CA PHE A 89 0.96 -12.58 16.86
C PHE A 89 1.19 -12.82 18.36
N ASP A 90 0.12 -12.84 19.16
CA ASP A 90 0.17 -13.07 20.62
C ASP A 90 0.65 -14.48 20.98
N LYS A 91 0.47 -15.47 20.10
CA LYS A 91 0.98 -16.84 20.32
C LYS A 91 2.48 -16.98 20.11
N ILE A 92 3.11 -16.03 19.40
CA ILE A 92 4.51 -16.10 18.97
C ILE A 92 5.40 -15.16 19.79
N ASN A 93 4.82 -14.20 20.52
CA ASN A 93 5.54 -13.33 21.45
C ASN A 93 5.42 -13.82 22.89
#